data_AF-A0AA39NVL5-F1
#
_entry.id   AF-A0AA39NVL5-F1
#
_cell.length_a   1.000
_cell.length_b   1.000
_cell.length_c   1.000
_cell.angle_alpha   90.00
_cell.angle_beta   90.00
_cell.angle_gamma   90.00
#
_symmetry.space_group_name_H-M   'P 1'
#
loop_
_entity.id
_entity.type
_entity.pdbx_description
1 polymer ?
#
loop_
_entity_poly.entity_id
_entity_poly.type
_entity_poly.pdbx_seq_one_letter_code
_entity_poly.pdbx_strand_id
1 'polypeptide(L)'
;SISQVRFSPTSPEHLLVASWDTMVRFYDMGDTDKPNEQRAKFDHRAAVLGCCWSDNANAYRGGLDCIVWQYVSPSSLPSPFRTYPPHAA
;
A
#
# COMPACT_ATOMS: atom_id res chain seq x y z
N SER A 1 2.90 -2.92 15.62
CA SER A 1 1.42 -2.99 15.72
C SER A 1 0.82 -2.73 14.35
N ILE A 2 -0.09 -3.59 13.89
CA ILE A 2 -0.73 -3.48 12.57
C ILE A 2 -2.01 -2.65 12.68
N SER A 3 -2.20 -1.67 11.81
CA SER A 3 -3.40 -0.82 11.79
C SER A 3 -4.46 -1.36 10.83
N GLN A 4 -4.05 -1.89 9.67
CA GLN A 4 -4.99 -2.44 8.69
C GLN A 4 -4.33 -3.46 7.78
N VAL A 5 -5.14 -4.43 7.32
CA VAL A 5 -4.77 -5.41 6.31
C VAL A 5 -5.86 -5.44 5.23
N ARG A 6 -5.47 -5.47 3.95
CA ARG A 6 -6.38 -5.51 2.80
C ARG A 6 -5.83 -6.40 1.68
N PHE A 7 -6.56 -7.46 1.37
CA PHE A 7 -6.39 -8.18 0.11
C PHE A 7 -6.89 -7.35 -1.06
N SER A 8 -6.28 -7.53 -2.23
CA SER A 8 -6.81 -6.93 -3.45
C SER A 8 -8.15 -7.58 -3.82
N PRO A 9 -9.15 -6.79 -4.24
CA PRO A 9 -10.44 -7.32 -4.68
C PRO A 9 -10.35 -8.08 -6.01
N THR A 10 -9.27 -7.88 -6.78
CA THR A 10 -9.08 -8.46 -8.12
C THR A 10 -8.01 -9.55 -8.16
N SER A 11 -7.02 -9.50 -7.26
CA SER A 11 -5.93 -10.49 -7.15
C SER A 11 -5.81 -10.99 -5.71
N PRO A 12 -6.31 -12.19 -5.37
CA PRO A 12 -6.28 -12.71 -4.01
C PRO A 12 -4.85 -12.93 -3.47
N GLU A 13 -3.86 -13.07 -4.36
CA GLU A 13 -2.44 -13.12 -4.01
C GLU A 13 -1.88 -11.79 -3.48
N HIS A 14 -2.51 -10.65 -3.78
CA HIS A 14 -1.98 -9.34 -3.42
C HIS A 14 -2.49 -8.88 -2.06
N LEU A 15 -1.57 -8.62 -1.12
CA LEU A 15 -1.88 -8.22 0.25
C LEU A 15 -1.18 -6.90 0.64
N LEU A 16 -1.96 -5.91 1.06
CA LEU A 16 -1.45 -4.68 1.69
C LEU A 16 -1.59 -4.73 3.20
N VAL A 17 -0.55 -4.24 3.87
CA VAL A 17 -0.49 -4.16 5.33
C VAL A 17 -0.01 -2.76 5.73
N ALA A 18 -0.84 -2.03 6.47
CA ALA A 18 -0.50 -0.77 7.10
C ALA A 18 -0.14 -0.95 8.56
N SER A 19 0.83 -0.18 9.06
CA SER A 19 1.32 -0.33 10.43
C SER A 19 1.67 1.00 11.08
N TRP A 20 1.63 0.98 12.40
CA TRP A 20 2.06 2.07 13.28
C TRP A 20 3.57 2.27 13.30
N ASP A 21 4.35 1.35 12.72
CA ASP A 21 5.80 1.48 12.55
C ASP A 21 6.20 2.41 11.39
N THR A 22 5.27 3.26 10.94
CA THR A 22 5.39 4.18 9.80
C THR A 22 5.59 3.49 8.45
N MET A 23 5.18 2.23 8.31
CA MET A 23 5.34 1.47 7.06
C MET A 23 4.00 1.01 6.47
N VAL A 24 4.00 0.94 5.14
CA VAL A 24 3.09 0.06 4.39
C VAL A 24 3.90 -1.00 3.67
N ARG A 25 3.47 -2.25 3.76
CA ARG A 25 4.11 -3.38 3.11
C ARG A 25 3.13 -4.00 2.11
N PHE A 26 3.65 -4.32 0.93
CA PHE A 26 2.94 -5.06 -0.10
C PHE A 26 3.56 -6.45 -0.22
N TYR A 27 2.72 -7.46 -0.04
CA TYR A 27 3.08 -8.85 -0.15
C TYR A 27 2.41 -9.48 -1.36
N ASP A 28 3.17 -10.35 -2.03
CA ASP A 28 2.68 -11.34 -2.97
C ASP A 28 2.60 -12.67 -2.21
N MET A 29 1.37 -13.11 -1.98
CA MET A 29 1.07 -14.32 -1.24
C MET A 29 1.18 -15.48 -2.21
N GLY A 30 2.13 -16.37 -1.96
CA GLY A 30 2.27 -17.59 -2.72
C GLY A 30 1.14 -18.56 -2.43
N ASP A 31 0.91 -19.46 -3.38
CA ASP A 31 0.08 -20.63 -3.13
C ASP A 31 0.82 -21.63 -2.22
N THR A 32 0.23 -22.78 -1.91
CA THR A 32 0.79 -23.76 -0.95
C THR A 32 2.27 -24.11 -1.16
N ASP A 33 2.75 -24.09 -2.41
CA ASP A 33 4.13 -24.43 -2.80
C ASP A 33 5.05 -23.21 -3.01
N LYS A 34 4.55 -21.97 -2.89
CA LYS A 34 5.34 -20.75 -3.10
C LYS A 34 5.46 -19.93 -1.82
N PRO A 35 6.67 -19.44 -1.48
CA PRO A 35 6.83 -18.58 -0.31
C PRO A 35 6.14 -17.22 -0.53
N ASN A 36 5.59 -16.67 0.54
CA ASN A 36 5.09 -15.30 0.54
C ASN A 36 6.26 -14.32 0.44
N GLU A 37 6.21 -13.40 -0.52
CA GLU A 37 7.28 -12.46 -0.79
C GLU A 37 6.84 -11.02 -0.53
N GLN A 38 7.67 -10.23 0.14
CA GLN A 38 7.42 -8.80 0.27
C GLN A 38 7.88 -8.08 -0.99
N ARG A 39 6.94 -7.80 -1.90
CA ARG A 39 7.22 -7.07 -3.15
C ARG A 39 7.70 -5.65 -2.93
N ALA A 40 7.12 -4.94 -1.97
CA ALA A 40 7.48 -3.55 -1.71
C ALA A 40 7.28 -3.15 -0.26
N LYS A 41 8.09 -2.18 0.18
CA LYS A 41 7.97 -1.49 1.45
C LYS A 41 7.94 0.00 1.19
N PHE A 42 7.04 0.69 1.87
CA PHE A 42 6.83 2.12 1.71
C PHE A 42 6.92 2.79 3.07
N ASP A 43 7.90 3.67 3.20
CA ASP A 43 8.17 4.43 4.40
C ASP A 43 7.34 5.73 4.41
N HIS A 44 6.72 6.04 5.54
CA HIS A 44 5.93 7.25 5.78
C HIS A 44 6.57 8.08 6.89
N ARG A 45 6.22 9.37 6.96
CA ARG A 45 6.72 10.28 8.00
C ARG A 45 6.05 10.07 9.36
N ALA A 46 4.90 9.39 9.38
CA ALA A 46 4.11 9.13 10.58
C ALA A 46 3.38 7.78 10.46
N ALA A 47 2.70 7.38 11.53
CA ALA A 47 1.94 6.13 11.57
C ALA A 47 0.87 6.09 10.46
N VAL A 48 0.80 4.96 9.76
CA VAL A 48 -0.19 4.74 8.69
C VAL A 48 -1.41 4.08 9.29
N LEU A 49 -2.58 4.67 9.08
CA LEU A 49 -3.83 4.21 9.70
C LEU A 49 -4.70 3.41 8.75
N GLY A 50 -4.50 3.57 7.44
CA GLY A 50 -5.27 2.84 6.45
C GLY A 50 -4.56 2.69 5.11
N CYS A 51 -5.00 1.66 4.39
CA CYS A 51 -4.66 1.35 3.02
C CYS A 51 -5.88 0.76 2.29
N CYS A 52 -5.98 0.96 0.99
CA CYS A 52 -7.00 0.32 0.17
C CYS A 52 -6.49 0.10 -1.26
N TRP A 53 -7.15 -0.81 -1.96
CA TRP A 53 -6.96 -1.03 -3.38
C TRP A 53 -8.04 -0.28 -4.16
N SER A 54 -7.66 0.26 -5.31
CA SER A 54 -8.62 0.77 -6.30
C SER A 54 -8.81 -0.23 -7.43
N ASP A 55 -7.71 -0.81 -7.91
CA ASP A 55 -7.69 -1.87 -8.91
C ASP A 55 -6.46 -2.76 -8.66
N ASN A 56 -6.08 -3.61 -9.63
CA ASN A 56 -4.96 -4.53 -9.45
C ASN A 56 -3.57 -3.84 -9.48
N ALA A 57 -3.48 -2.64 -10.07
CA ALA A 57 -2.24 -1.90 -10.26
C ALA A 57 -2.12 -0.68 -9.35
N ASN A 58 -3.22 -0.23 -8.75
CA ASN A 58 -3.33 1.00 -7.99
C ASN A 58 -3.76 0.76 -6.55
N ALA A 59 -2.96 1.25 -5.63
CA ALA A 59 -3.22 1.21 -4.20
C ALA A 59 -3.08 2.59 -3.56
N TYR A 60 -3.87 2.83 -2.53
CA TYR A 60 -3.85 4.07 -1.74
C TYR A 60 -3.53 3.77 -0.29
N ARG A 61 -2.90 4.73 0.38
CA ARG A 61 -2.53 4.65 1.79
C ARG A 61 -2.45 6.05 2.39
N GLY A 62 -2.84 6.17 3.66
CA GLY A 62 -2.89 7.44 4.37
C GLY A 62 -2.67 7.28 5.87
N GLY A 63 -2.05 8.28 6.48
CA GLY A 63 -1.67 8.25 7.89
C GLY A 63 -1.78 9.60 8.58
N LEU A 64 -1.16 9.68 9.75
CA LEU A 64 -1.10 10.90 10.58
C LEU A 64 -0.24 12.02 9.97
N ASP A 65 0.40 11.78 8.83
CA ASP A 65 1.07 12.79 8.02
C ASP A 65 0.09 13.63 7.20
N CYS A 66 -1.22 13.31 7.25
CA CYS A 66 -2.29 13.98 6.51
C CYS A 66 -2.09 13.96 4.98
N ILE A 67 -1.28 13.05 4.46
CA ILE A 67 -1.02 12.89 3.03
C ILE A 67 -1.58 11.55 2.57
N VAL A 68 -2.25 11.56 1.42
CA VAL A 68 -2.62 10.31 0.73
C VAL A 68 -1.58 10.01 -0.33
N TRP A 69 -1.03 8.80 -0.25
CA TRP A 69 -0.06 8.28 -1.21
C TRP A 69 -0.74 7.25 -2.10
N GLN A 70 -0.55 7.39 -3.40
CA GLN A 70 -0.92 6.40 -4.40
C GLN A 70 0.33 5.67 -4.89
N TYR A 71 0.26 4.35 -4.85
CA TYR A 71 1.17 3.45 -5.54
C TYR A 71 0.54 3.02 -6.85
N VAL A 72 1.34 3.05 -7.92
CA VAL A 72 0.96 2.64 -9.26
C VAL A 72 2.00 1.62 -9.75
N SER A 73 1.55 0.46 -10.22
CA SER A 73 2.45 -0.57 -10.77
C SER A 73 3.35 0.02 -11.87
N PRO A 74 4.67 -0.25 -11.86
CA PRO A 74 5.61 0.27 -12.86
C PRO A 74 5.24 -0.03 -14.32
N SER A 75 4.43 -1.05 -14.55
CA SER A 75 3.93 -1.39 -15.89
C SER A 75 3.00 -0.33 -16.50
N SER A 76 2.49 0.61 -15.70
CA SER A 76 1.45 1.56 -16.12
C SER A 76 1.88 3.03 -16.16
N LEU A 77 2.96 3.43 -15.47
CA LEU A 77 3.50 4.80 -15.49
C LEU A 77 5.02 4.83 -15.26
N PRO A 78 5.73 5.85 -15.77
CA PRO A 78 7.18 6.01 -15.56
C PRO A 78 7.55 6.31 -14.11
N SER A 79 6.61 6.84 -13.31
CA SER A 79 6.78 7.08 -11.88
C SER A 79 5.70 6.34 -11.08
N PRO A 80 6.07 5.39 -10.20
CA PRO A 80 5.10 4.57 -9.46
C PRO A 80 4.44 5.28 -8.27
N PHE A 81 4.69 6.58 -8.08
CA PHE A 81 4.28 7.32 -6.88
C PHE A 81 3.57 8.63 -7.22
N ARG A 82 2.42 8.86 -6.58
CA ARG A 82 1.70 10.13 -6.60
C ARG A 82 1.24 10.51 -5.20
N THR A 83 1.37 11.78 -4.83
CA THR A 83 0.95 12.31 -3.53
C THR A 83 -0.24 13.24 -3.69
N TYR A 84 -1.19 13.15 -2.77
CA TYR A 84 -2.31 14.07 -2.63
C TYR A 84 -2.22 14.75 -1.27
N PRO A 85 -1.66 15.97 -1.19
CA PRO A 85 -1.57 16.72 0.05
C PRO A 85 -2.97 17.17 0.51
N PRO A 86 -3.13 17.51 1.79
CA PRO A 86 -4.40 18.04 2.27
C PRO A 86 -4.67 19.38 1.58
N HIS A 87 -5.93 19.60 1.19
CA HIS A 87 -6.34 20.92 0.73
C HIS A 87 -6.26 21.87 1.92
N ALA A 88 -5.50 22.96 1.81
CA ALA A 88 -5.58 24.04 2.80
C ALA A 88 -7.04 24.54 2.81
N ALA A 89 -7.67 24.50 3.98
CA ALA A 89 -8.96 25.10 4.23
C ALA A 89 -8.84 26.63 4.27
#